data_AF-A0A4Q7WWL3-F1
#
_entry.id   AF-A0A4Q7WWL3-F1
#
_cell.length_a   1.000
_cell.length_b   1.000
_cell.length_c   1.000
_cell.angle_alpha   90.00
_cell.angle_beta   90.00
_cell.angle_gamma   90.00
#
_symmetry.space_group_name_H-M   'P 1'
#
loop_
_entity.id
_entity.type
_entity.pdbx_description
1 polymer ?
#
loop_
_entity_poly.entity_id
_entity_poly.type
_entity_poly.pdbx_seq_one_letter_code
_entity_poly.pdbx_strand_id
1 'polypeptide(L)'
;MAADEVNATDTRAVPLAPLPDHRDVNMPWWQELWCRHAHITTPLRARGLPCDIEFGLSAYIVRVSLPDDSHLLISPPQEPPSRRPPGDPEGWIATREHPDDQTLFEVLYDSAPSDDPRARQRPEARHGGSAQPLIDAIDHRLAQLGLLPHPALPHESPHVHRAQPTPPPPARAIPGTPDRGPVYVYGDALRALTDRLNGAESHADAAALLHQILEPTDGLLAQLGDFFEAAGEKAKEAGEDDGFDLSYDLADAAAEIRSLGEVLHVAEDRMRDLTSLAPAPRLPSTPTRAPSLPPRALRSAPPRHTR
;
A
#
# COMPACT_ATOMS: atom_id res chain seq x y z
N MET A 1 32.40 -2.34 48.22
CA MET A 1 30.93 -2.35 48.46
C MET A 1 30.51 -0.90 48.58
N ALA A 2 29.64 -0.30 47.78
CA ALA A 2 28.84 -0.66 46.61
C ALA A 2 28.69 0.68 45.81
N ALA A 3 29.10 0.76 44.55
CA ALA A 3 28.26 0.54 43.36
C ALA A 3 27.01 1.44 43.34
N ASP A 4 27.19 2.62 42.74
CA ASP A 4 26.50 3.13 41.55
C ASP A 4 25.08 2.61 41.25
N GLU A 5 24.11 3.53 41.13
CA GLU A 5 22.98 3.55 40.18
C GLU A 5 21.81 4.38 40.73
N VAL A 6 21.72 5.66 40.33
CA VAL A 6 20.42 6.35 40.19
C VAL A 6 20.54 7.36 39.05
N ASN A 7 20.18 6.95 37.83
CA ASN A 7 19.18 7.63 36.99
C ASN A 7 19.15 6.97 35.60
N ALA A 8 18.45 5.84 35.50
CA ALA A 8 17.80 5.51 34.25
C ALA A 8 16.50 6.32 34.23
N THR A 9 16.49 7.42 33.48
CA THR A 9 15.27 8.10 33.05
C THR A 9 14.41 7.08 32.31
N ASP A 10 13.44 6.53 33.02
CA ASP A 10 12.40 5.68 32.48
C ASP A 10 11.54 6.56 31.56
N THR A 11 11.87 6.53 30.28
CA THR A 11 11.14 7.21 29.22
C THR A 11 9.84 6.46 29.07
N ARG A 12 8.84 6.79 29.91
CA ARG A 12 7.52 6.18 29.90
C ARG A 12 6.94 6.37 28.51
N ALA A 13 6.97 5.30 27.70
CA ALA A 13 6.48 5.30 26.34
C ALA A 13 5.03 5.80 26.35
N VAL A 14 4.78 6.91 25.65
CA VAL A 14 3.42 7.44 25.51
C VAL A 14 2.59 6.37 24.82
N PRO A 15 1.45 5.93 25.41
CA PRO A 15 0.61 4.94 24.79
C PRO A 15 0.10 5.49 23.45
N LEU A 16 0.47 4.83 22.36
CA LEU A 16 -0.03 5.16 21.02
C LEU A 16 -1.47 4.70 20.91
N ALA A 17 -2.31 5.48 20.23
CA ALA A 17 -3.64 5.06 19.80
C ALA A 17 -3.56 3.69 19.08
N PRO A 18 -4.58 2.82 19.20
CA PRO A 18 -4.53 1.49 18.58
C PRO A 18 -4.29 1.59 17.06
N LEU A 19 -3.67 0.55 16.51
CA LEU A 19 -3.67 0.35 15.06
C LEU A 19 -5.11 0.09 14.58
N PRO A 20 -5.45 0.43 13.34
CA PRO A 20 -6.78 0.18 12.80
C PRO A 20 -7.04 -1.33 12.79
N ASP A 21 -8.27 -1.71 13.14
CA ASP A 21 -8.68 -3.11 13.16
C ASP A 21 -9.12 -3.54 11.76
N HIS A 22 -8.16 -3.96 10.95
CA HIS A 22 -8.45 -4.61 9.67
C HIS A 22 -7.51 -5.80 9.43
N ARG A 23 -7.91 -6.66 8.49
CA ARG A 23 -7.31 -7.99 8.30
C ARG A 23 -5.86 -7.98 7.82
N ASP A 24 -5.38 -6.82 7.36
CA ASP A 24 -4.06 -6.70 6.71
C ASP A 24 -2.95 -6.25 7.65
N VAL A 25 -3.23 -5.98 8.93
CA VAL A 25 -2.24 -5.53 9.94
C VAL A 25 -1.02 -6.48 10.04
N ASN A 26 -1.22 -7.77 9.77
CA ASN A 26 -0.17 -8.79 9.80
C ASN A 26 0.54 -9.01 8.47
N MET A 27 0.13 -8.32 7.40
CA MET A 27 0.71 -8.48 6.07
C MET A 27 2.03 -7.69 5.94
N PRO A 28 3.10 -8.28 5.38
CA PRO A 28 4.41 -7.62 5.28
C PRO A 28 4.39 -6.28 4.52
N TRP A 29 3.61 -6.20 3.43
CA TRP A 29 3.47 -4.98 2.63
C TRP A 29 2.80 -3.85 3.43
N TRP A 30 1.85 -4.20 4.31
CA TRP A 30 1.15 -3.23 5.14
C TRP A 30 2.06 -2.70 6.25
N GLN A 31 2.84 -3.59 6.87
CA GLN A 31 3.86 -3.20 7.85
C GLN A 31 4.91 -2.29 7.24
N GLU A 32 5.36 -2.57 6.02
CA GLU A 32 6.29 -1.71 5.29
C GLU A 32 5.66 -0.35 4.97
N LEU A 33 4.41 -0.34 4.50
CA LEU A 33 3.65 0.89 4.24
C LEU A 33 3.52 1.75 5.52
N TRP A 34 3.21 1.13 6.65
CA TRP A 34 3.15 1.78 7.96
C TRP A 34 4.50 2.29 8.44
N CYS A 35 5.58 1.53 8.22
CA CYS A 35 6.94 1.98 8.53
C CYS A 35 7.30 3.22 7.71
N ARG A 36 6.94 3.27 6.42
CA ARG A 36 7.20 4.42 5.55
C ARG A 36 6.43 5.66 6.01
N HIS A 37 5.20 5.51 6.49
CA HIS A 37 4.37 6.62 6.99
C HIS A 37 4.53 6.92 8.49
N ALA A 38 5.46 6.24 9.18
CA ALA A 38 5.65 6.35 10.63
C ALA A 38 5.94 7.80 11.08
N HIS A 39 6.56 8.61 10.23
CA HIS A 39 6.87 10.01 10.48
C HIS A 39 5.62 10.92 10.57
N ILE A 40 4.46 10.46 10.09
CA ILE A 40 3.14 11.11 10.26
C ILE A 40 2.28 10.34 11.26
N THR A 41 2.17 9.02 11.11
CA THR A 41 1.22 8.23 11.91
C THR A 41 1.65 8.12 13.38
N THR A 42 2.95 8.05 13.68
CA THR A 42 3.44 7.98 15.07
C THR A 42 3.12 9.23 15.87
N PRO A 43 3.45 10.46 15.42
CA PRO A 43 3.11 11.66 16.21
C PRO A 43 1.59 11.81 16.38
N LEU A 44 0.76 11.55 15.38
CA LEU A 44 -0.70 11.65 15.51
C LEU A 44 -1.26 10.62 16.50
N ARG A 45 -0.80 9.36 16.43
CA ARG A 45 -1.21 8.32 17.38
C ARG A 45 -0.74 8.60 18.80
N ALA A 46 0.38 9.28 19.00
CA ALA A 46 0.84 9.71 20.32
C ALA A 46 -0.11 10.73 20.98
N ARG A 47 -0.99 11.38 20.20
CA ARG A 47 -2.04 12.28 20.68
C ARG A 47 -3.36 11.56 20.95
N GLY A 48 -3.40 10.23 20.84
CA GLY A 48 -4.62 9.44 20.99
C GLY A 48 -5.52 9.45 19.76
N LEU A 49 -5.04 9.95 18.61
CA LEU A 49 -5.81 9.98 17.36
C LEU A 49 -5.65 8.66 16.60
N PRO A 50 -6.74 7.92 16.32
CA PRO A 50 -6.68 6.72 15.49
C PRO A 50 -6.35 7.10 14.04
N CYS A 51 -5.33 6.45 13.48
CA CYS A 51 -4.91 6.65 12.10
C CYS A 51 -5.11 5.37 11.29
N ASP A 52 -5.44 5.53 10.02
CA ASP A 52 -5.39 4.49 9.00
C ASP A 52 -4.63 5.01 7.77
N ILE A 53 -4.14 4.08 6.94
CA ILE A 53 -3.53 4.39 5.65
C ILE A 53 -4.38 3.74 4.57
N GLU A 54 -5.00 4.58 3.76
CA GLU A 54 -5.88 4.17 2.67
C GLU A 54 -5.25 4.54 1.33
N PHE A 55 -5.59 3.81 0.28
CA PHE A 55 -5.24 4.20 -1.08
C PHE A 55 -6.37 5.09 -1.60
N GLY A 56 -6.08 6.38 -1.79
CA GLY A 56 -7.00 7.34 -2.39
C GLY A 56 -7.03 7.24 -3.92
N LEU A 57 -7.42 8.32 -4.60
CA LEU A 57 -7.54 8.33 -6.07
C LEU A 57 -6.22 7.99 -6.79
N SER A 58 -5.09 8.50 -6.30
CA SER A 58 -3.78 8.33 -6.96
C SER A 58 -2.62 8.02 -6.01
N ALA A 59 -2.83 8.13 -4.70
CA ALA A 59 -1.77 8.02 -3.70
C ALA A 59 -2.29 7.49 -2.37
N TYR A 60 -1.36 6.96 -1.56
CA TYR A 60 -1.66 6.62 -0.17
C TYR A 60 -1.91 7.89 0.65
N ILE A 61 -3.00 7.89 1.40
CA ILE A 61 -3.42 8.97 2.28
C ILE A 61 -3.48 8.46 3.71
N VAL A 62 -3.11 9.31 4.67
CA VAL A 62 -3.32 9.01 6.09
C VAL A 62 -4.67 9.60 6.48
N ARG A 63 -5.60 8.72 6.87
CA ARG A 63 -6.91 9.09 7.38
C ARG A 63 -6.89 9.07 8.89
N VAL A 64 -7.40 10.10 9.54
CA VAL A 64 -7.45 10.20 11.01
C VAL A 64 -8.87 10.47 11.45
N SER A 65 -9.35 9.68 12.41
CA SER A 65 -10.68 9.90 13.00
C SER A 65 -10.59 10.92 14.13
N LEU A 66 -11.41 11.97 14.07
CA LEU A 66 -11.50 13.02 15.10
C LEU A 66 -12.68 12.75 16.05
N PRO A 67 -12.67 13.33 17.28
CA PRO A 67 -13.71 13.06 18.29
C PRO A 67 -15.11 13.57 17.95
N ASP A 68 -15.25 14.39 16.92
CA ASP A 68 -16.48 15.02 16.46
C ASP A 68 -17.02 14.36 15.19
N ASP A 69 -16.63 13.11 14.94
CA ASP A 69 -16.99 12.29 13.78
C ASP A 69 -16.49 12.83 12.42
N SER A 70 -15.73 13.94 12.42
CA SER A 70 -15.00 14.39 11.23
C SER A 70 -13.71 13.61 11.02
N HIS A 71 -13.15 13.72 9.82
CA HIS A 71 -11.90 13.06 9.43
C HIS A 71 -10.87 14.08 8.99
N LEU A 72 -9.62 13.84 9.37
CA LEU A 72 -8.47 14.52 8.78
C LEU A 72 -7.88 13.61 7.72
N LEU A 73 -7.71 14.12 6.51
CA LEU A 73 -6.99 13.48 5.42
C LEU A 73 -5.65 14.18 5.25
N ILE A 74 -4.57 13.39 5.21
CA ILE A 74 -3.22 13.87 4.92
C ILE A 74 -2.73 13.14 3.68
N SER A 75 -2.50 13.87 2.60
CA SER A 75 -2.10 13.32 1.30
C SER A 75 -0.87 14.04 0.76
N PRO A 76 -0.09 13.38 -0.12
CA PRO A 76 0.82 14.12 -0.98
C PRO A 76 0.03 15.00 -1.96
N PRO A 77 0.70 15.98 -2.62
CA PRO A 77 0.14 16.74 -3.73
C PRO A 77 -0.37 15.79 -4.83
N GLN A 78 -1.57 16.04 -5.33
CA GLN A 78 -2.23 15.17 -6.31
C GLN A 78 -1.68 15.36 -7.73
N GLU A 79 -1.15 16.54 -8.07
CA GLU A 79 -0.60 16.84 -9.39
C GLU A 79 0.63 17.77 -9.31
N PRO A 80 1.65 17.53 -10.15
CA PRO A 80 1.84 16.33 -10.97
C PRO A 80 2.12 15.08 -10.10
N PRO A 81 1.84 13.85 -10.59
CA PRO A 81 2.13 12.63 -9.85
C PRO A 81 3.59 12.59 -9.41
N SER A 82 3.82 12.53 -8.10
CA SER A 82 5.17 12.51 -7.59
C SER A 82 5.86 11.20 -7.98
N ARG A 83 7.04 11.28 -8.59
CA ARG A 83 7.89 10.10 -8.84
C ARG A 83 8.54 9.55 -7.56
N ARG A 84 8.25 10.14 -6.41
CA ARG A 84 8.84 9.77 -5.13
C ARG A 84 8.10 8.57 -4.53
N PRO A 85 8.81 7.71 -3.78
CA PRO A 85 8.17 6.60 -3.09
C PRO A 85 7.13 7.08 -2.06
N PRO A 86 6.08 6.28 -1.77
CA PRO A 86 5.11 6.59 -0.73
C PRO A 86 5.79 6.83 0.63
N GLY A 87 5.37 7.87 1.34
CA GLY A 87 5.96 8.30 2.61
C GLY A 87 7.17 9.24 2.51
N ASP A 88 7.56 9.69 1.31
CA ASP A 88 8.55 10.76 1.13
C ASP A 88 8.15 11.74 0.01
N PRO A 89 7.01 12.44 0.14
CA PRO A 89 6.56 13.35 -0.90
C PRO A 89 7.32 14.68 -0.89
N GLU A 90 7.13 15.46 -1.94
CA GLU A 90 7.71 16.80 -2.06
C GLU A 90 6.98 17.86 -1.22
N GLY A 91 5.75 17.56 -0.80
CA GLY A 91 4.89 18.39 0.02
C GLY A 91 3.82 17.55 0.72
N TRP A 92 3.03 18.18 1.57
CA TRP A 92 1.88 17.58 2.22
C TRP A 92 0.70 18.53 2.16
N ILE A 93 -0.48 17.96 1.95
CA ILE A 93 -1.76 18.64 2.06
C ILE A 93 -2.53 17.95 3.18
N ALA A 94 -3.09 18.72 4.10
CA ALA A 94 -3.96 18.22 5.15
C ALA A 94 -5.30 18.94 5.11
N THR A 95 -6.36 18.17 4.98
CA THR A 95 -7.74 18.66 4.93
C THR A 95 -8.57 17.99 6.02
N ARG A 96 -9.58 18.71 6.52
CA ARG A 96 -10.59 18.16 7.41
C ARG A 96 -11.93 18.20 6.70
N GLU A 97 -12.63 17.08 6.77
CA GLU A 97 -13.92 16.86 6.14
C GLU A 97 -14.86 16.06 7.04
N HIS A 98 -16.17 16.16 6.80
CA HIS A 98 -17.18 15.38 7.51
C HIS A 98 -18.03 14.61 6.50
N PRO A 99 -18.23 13.28 6.68
CA PRO A 99 -18.90 12.45 5.69
C PRO A 99 -20.36 12.86 5.46
N ASP A 100 -21.06 13.31 6.51
CA ASP A 100 -22.44 13.75 6.43
C ASP A 100 -22.62 15.27 6.23
N ASP A 101 -21.53 16.04 6.28
CA ASP A 101 -21.57 17.50 6.14
C ASP A 101 -20.58 17.96 5.08
N GLN A 102 -21.07 18.01 3.84
CA GLN A 102 -20.31 18.48 2.68
C GLN A 102 -19.92 19.95 2.76
N THR A 103 -20.49 20.73 3.68
CA THR A 103 -20.09 22.13 3.90
C THR A 103 -18.84 22.24 4.77
N LEU A 104 -18.49 21.18 5.49
CA LEU A 104 -17.27 21.08 6.27
C LEU A 104 -16.16 20.56 5.37
N PHE A 105 -15.49 21.48 4.68
CA PHE A 105 -14.20 21.24 4.02
C PHE A 105 -13.24 22.35 4.42
N GLU A 106 -12.18 22.00 5.14
CA GLU A 106 -11.17 22.93 5.61
C GLU A 106 -9.77 22.44 5.21
N VAL A 107 -8.93 23.34 4.68
CA VAL A 107 -7.50 23.08 4.48
C VAL A 107 -6.74 23.55 5.71
N LEU A 108 -6.10 22.62 6.41
CA LEU A 108 -5.34 22.88 7.63
C LEU A 108 -3.87 23.19 7.35
N TYR A 109 -3.32 22.58 6.30
CA TYR A 109 -1.93 22.72 5.91
C TYR A 109 -1.76 22.40 4.43
N ASP A 110 -0.95 23.17 3.72
CA ASP A 110 -0.63 22.92 2.31
C ASP A 110 0.78 23.42 2.00
N SER A 111 1.76 22.49 2.02
CA SER A 111 3.12 22.75 1.59
C SER A 111 3.38 22.36 0.13
N ALA A 112 2.33 22.09 -0.66
CA ALA A 112 2.50 21.75 -2.06
C ALA A 112 3.20 22.89 -2.82
N PRO A 113 4.21 22.57 -3.64
CA PRO A 113 4.82 23.56 -4.51
C PRO A 113 3.77 24.12 -5.47
N SER A 114 3.80 25.44 -5.70
CA SER A 114 2.92 26.08 -6.68
C SER A 114 3.52 25.93 -8.08
N ASP A 115 2.72 25.45 -9.03
CA ASP A 115 3.12 25.38 -10.45
C ASP A 115 3.13 26.76 -11.12
N ASP A 116 2.44 27.75 -10.55
CA ASP A 116 2.50 29.13 -11.03
C ASP A 116 3.73 29.86 -10.45
N PRO A 117 4.74 30.20 -11.28
CA PRO A 117 5.93 30.95 -10.84
C PRO A 117 5.61 32.41 -10.46
N ARG A 118 4.39 32.90 -10.72
CA ARG A 118 3.92 34.24 -10.35
C ARG A 118 3.05 34.25 -9.09
N ALA A 119 2.62 33.08 -8.62
CA ALA A 119 1.87 32.99 -7.38
C ALA A 119 2.75 33.37 -6.19
N ARG A 120 2.18 34.05 -5.21
CA ARG A 120 2.87 34.27 -3.94
C ARG A 120 3.05 32.92 -3.26
N GLN A 121 4.29 32.55 -3.01
CA GLN A 121 4.60 31.31 -2.33
C GLN A 121 3.97 31.31 -0.93
N ARG A 122 3.20 30.26 -0.65
CA ARG A 122 2.62 30.04 0.68
C ARG A 122 3.75 29.87 1.71
N PRO A 123 3.59 30.37 2.95
CA PRO A 123 4.58 30.17 4.01
C PRO A 123 4.95 28.71 4.22
N GLU A 124 4.00 27.80 4.03
CA GLU A 124 4.11 26.37 4.25
C GLU A 124 4.95 25.69 3.17
N ALA A 125 4.97 26.21 1.93
CA ALA A 125 5.70 25.63 0.81
C ALA A 125 7.21 25.54 1.05
N ARG A 126 7.79 26.38 1.93
CA ARG A 126 9.20 26.30 2.32
C ARG A 126 9.56 25.04 3.11
N HIS A 127 8.55 24.35 3.65
CA HIS A 127 8.73 23.17 4.48
C HIS A 127 8.72 21.86 3.67
N GLY A 128 8.22 21.89 2.43
CA GLY A 128 8.15 20.72 1.54
C GLY A 128 7.54 19.50 2.23
N GLY A 129 8.15 18.33 2.02
CA GLY A 129 7.75 17.04 2.61
C GLY A 129 8.03 16.88 4.11
N SER A 130 8.50 17.91 4.81
CA SER A 130 8.74 17.83 6.26
C SER A 130 7.42 17.64 7.01
N ALA A 131 7.31 16.58 7.80
CA ALA A 131 6.12 16.32 8.61
C ALA A 131 6.03 17.19 9.88
N GLN A 132 7.14 17.69 10.43
CA GLN A 132 7.09 18.44 11.69
C GLN A 132 6.19 19.69 11.61
N PRO A 133 6.32 20.57 10.60
CA PRO A 133 5.48 21.77 10.51
C PRO A 133 4.01 21.44 10.22
N LEU A 134 3.77 20.33 9.50
CA LEU A 134 2.44 19.78 9.27
C LEU A 134 1.79 19.34 10.59
N ILE A 135 2.49 18.55 11.41
CA ILE A 135 1.99 18.09 12.71
C ILE A 135 1.73 19.27 13.65
N ASP A 136 2.63 20.26 13.68
CA ASP A 136 2.46 21.47 14.50
C ASP A 136 1.23 22.29 14.07
N ALA A 137 0.94 22.37 12.77
CA ALA A 137 -0.24 23.06 12.24
C ALA A 137 -1.54 22.31 12.59
N ILE A 138 -1.55 20.98 12.45
CA ILE A 138 -2.67 20.12 12.85
C ILE A 138 -2.94 20.31 14.35
N ASP A 139 -1.91 20.24 15.19
CA ASP A 139 -2.07 20.43 16.64
C ASP A 139 -2.65 21.78 17.00
N HIS A 140 -2.11 22.85 16.40
CA HIS A 140 -2.59 24.19 16.66
C HIS A 140 -4.08 24.30 16.32
N ARG A 141 -4.48 23.73 15.18
CA ARG A 141 -5.87 23.79 14.73
C ARG A 141 -6.80 22.90 15.56
N LEU A 142 -6.41 21.66 15.85
CA LEU A 142 -7.20 20.76 16.70
C LEU A 142 -7.34 21.28 18.12
N ALA A 143 -6.30 21.96 18.66
CA ALA A 143 -6.38 22.63 19.95
C ALA A 143 -7.38 23.80 19.95
N GLN A 144 -7.40 24.63 18.89
CA GLN A 144 -8.39 25.70 18.74
C GLN A 144 -9.82 25.16 18.70
N LEU A 145 -10.02 24.01 18.07
CA LEU A 145 -11.32 23.35 17.96
C LEU A 145 -11.69 22.51 19.20
N GLY A 146 -10.75 22.32 20.14
CA GLY A 146 -10.95 21.47 21.31
C GLY A 146 -11.02 19.96 20.98
N LEU A 147 -10.48 19.55 19.84
CA LEU A 147 -10.55 18.19 19.30
C LEU A 147 -9.35 17.31 19.64
N LEU A 148 -8.36 17.84 20.37
CA LEU A 148 -7.26 17.01 20.86
C LEU A 148 -7.78 16.09 21.99
N PRO A 149 -7.56 14.76 21.89
CA PRO A 149 -7.88 13.85 22.97
C PRO A 149 -7.12 14.27 24.23
N HIS A 150 -7.86 14.55 25.29
CA HIS A 150 -7.23 14.82 26.58
C HIS A 150 -6.70 13.50 27.14
N PRO A 151 -5.51 13.45 27.74
CA PRO A 151 -5.03 12.25 28.39
C PRO A 151 -6.05 11.87 29.47
N ALA A 152 -6.73 10.75 29.27
CA ALA A 152 -7.55 10.16 30.31
C ALA A 152 -6.63 9.88 31.50
N LEU A 153 -6.79 10.65 32.58
CA LEU A 153 -6.14 10.35 33.85
C LEU A 153 -6.50 8.91 34.22
N PRO A 154 -5.53 8.06 34.61
CA PRO A 154 -5.81 6.71 35.05
C PRO A 154 -6.37 6.75 36.47
N HIS A 155 -7.57 7.30 36.66
CA HIS A 155 -8.45 7.09 37.82
C HIS A 155 -9.75 7.89 37.62
N GLU A 156 -10.69 7.35 36.86
CA GLU A 156 -12.10 7.41 37.26
C GLU A 156 -12.84 6.29 36.54
N SER A 157 -12.98 5.16 37.23
CA SER A 157 -14.04 4.22 36.93
C SER A 157 -15.36 4.89 37.30
N PRO A 158 -16.32 5.08 36.38
CA PRO A 158 -17.68 5.35 36.80
C PRO A 158 -18.23 4.05 37.37
N HIS A 159 -18.40 4.03 38.69
CA HIS A 159 -19.17 3.00 39.36
C HIS A 159 -20.56 2.86 38.70
N VAL A 160 -20.81 1.65 38.19
CA VAL A 160 -22.06 0.89 38.37
C VAL A 160 -23.36 1.72 38.30
N HIS A 161 -23.94 1.81 37.11
CA HIS A 161 -25.37 1.55 36.98
C HIS A 161 -25.58 0.16 36.42
N ARG A 162 -25.86 -0.77 37.34
CA ARG A 162 -26.43 -2.08 37.05
C ARG A 162 -27.83 -1.87 36.46
N ALA A 163 -27.92 -1.68 35.16
CA ALA A 163 -29.15 -1.92 34.43
C ALA A 163 -29.32 -3.44 34.33
N GLN A 164 -30.37 -3.97 34.94
CA GLN A 164 -30.79 -5.36 34.74
C GLN A 164 -30.96 -5.63 33.24
N PRO A 165 -30.45 -6.74 32.70
CA PRO A 165 -30.84 -7.19 31.38
C PRO A 165 -32.30 -7.65 31.45
N THR A 166 -33.20 -6.86 30.89
CA THR A 166 -34.52 -7.35 30.50
C THR A 166 -34.30 -8.41 29.42
N PRO A 167 -34.84 -9.63 29.56
CA PRO A 167 -34.68 -10.65 28.54
C PRO A 167 -35.34 -10.18 27.23
N PRO A 168 -34.70 -10.41 26.06
CA PRO A 168 -35.35 -10.14 24.78
C PRO A 168 -36.59 -11.05 24.63
N PRO A 169 -37.68 -10.57 24.00
CA PRO A 169 -38.78 -11.44 23.66
C PRO A 169 -38.28 -12.55 22.72
N PRO A 170 -38.81 -13.78 22.83
CA PRO A 170 -38.36 -14.90 22.01
C PRO A 170 -38.57 -14.54 20.53
N ALA A 171 -37.46 -14.47 19.80
CA ALA A 171 -37.46 -14.42 18.36
C ALA A 171 -38.28 -15.61 17.85
N ARG A 172 -39.38 -15.31 17.15
CA ARG A 172 -40.00 -16.30 16.27
C ARG A 172 -38.91 -16.77 15.32
N ALA A 173 -38.52 -18.03 15.44
CA ALA A 173 -37.66 -18.69 14.50
C ALA A 173 -38.30 -18.58 13.11
N ILE A 174 -37.71 -17.74 12.26
CA ILE A 174 -37.88 -17.84 10.82
C ILE A 174 -36.88 -18.92 10.40
N PRO A 175 -37.32 -20.11 9.95
CA PRO A 175 -36.40 -21.13 9.47
C PRO A 175 -35.88 -20.70 8.09
N GLY A 176 -34.54 -20.61 7.97
CA GLY A 176 -33.84 -20.53 6.69
C GLY A 176 -33.53 -19.11 6.23
N THR A 177 -32.43 -18.55 6.73
CA THR A 177 -31.64 -17.59 5.93
C THR A 177 -30.45 -18.35 5.36
N PRO A 178 -30.27 -18.38 4.04
CA PRO A 178 -29.20 -19.15 3.41
C PRO A 178 -27.86 -18.54 3.78
N ASP A 179 -26.86 -19.42 3.86
CA ASP A 179 -25.44 -19.14 3.90
C ASP A 179 -25.11 -17.88 3.10
N ARG A 180 -24.63 -16.83 3.79
CA ARG A 180 -24.34 -15.54 3.18
C ARG A 180 -23.09 -15.73 2.33
N GLY A 181 -23.30 -16.00 1.04
CA GLY A 181 -22.24 -16.14 0.05
C GLY A 181 -21.31 -14.92 0.00
N PRO A 182 -20.16 -15.03 -0.68
CA PRO A 182 -19.13 -14.01 -0.72
C PRO A 182 -19.71 -12.63 -1.11
N VAL A 183 -19.50 -11.64 -0.23
CA VAL A 183 -20.03 -10.27 -0.37
C VAL A 183 -19.38 -9.55 -1.56
N TYR A 184 -18.17 -9.95 -1.95
CA TYR A 184 -17.40 -9.36 -3.04
C TYR A 184 -16.76 -10.45 -3.91
N VAL A 185 -17.57 -11.12 -4.74
CA VAL A 185 -17.14 -12.27 -5.56
C VAL A 185 -15.85 -12.00 -6.36
N TYR A 186 -15.76 -10.86 -7.04
CA TYR A 186 -14.57 -10.48 -7.83
C TYR A 186 -13.38 -10.06 -6.96
N GLY A 187 -13.63 -9.43 -5.81
CA GLY A 187 -12.59 -9.09 -4.84
C GLY A 187 -11.97 -10.33 -4.19
N ASP A 188 -12.79 -11.34 -3.88
CA ASP A 188 -12.31 -12.62 -3.35
C ASP A 188 -11.54 -13.41 -4.43
N ALA A 189 -11.95 -13.34 -5.70
CA ALA A 189 -11.20 -13.93 -6.81
C ALA A 189 -9.82 -13.27 -7.01
N LEU A 190 -9.76 -11.95 -6.95
CA LEU A 190 -8.51 -11.18 -6.99
C LEU A 190 -7.59 -11.50 -5.81
N ARG A 191 -8.16 -11.64 -4.61
CA ARG A 191 -7.41 -12.07 -3.43
C ARG A 191 -6.83 -13.46 -3.62
N ALA A 192 -7.62 -14.42 -4.10
CA ALA A 192 -7.14 -15.77 -4.39
C ALA A 192 -6.03 -15.80 -5.46
N LEU A 193 -6.12 -14.94 -6.49
CA LEU A 193 -5.08 -14.79 -7.50
C LEU A 193 -3.77 -14.24 -6.88
N THR A 194 -3.90 -13.25 -5.99
CA THR A 194 -2.76 -12.65 -5.26
C THR A 194 -2.11 -13.66 -4.31
N ASP A 195 -2.90 -14.46 -3.61
CA ASP A 195 -2.40 -15.53 -2.74
C ASP A 195 -1.63 -16.59 -3.55
N ARG A 196 -2.12 -16.95 -4.74
CA ARG A 196 -1.39 -17.84 -5.68
C ARG A 196 -0.10 -17.22 -6.17
N LEU A 197 -0.07 -15.91 -6.42
CA LEU A 197 1.14 -15.19 -6.84
C LEU A 197 2.18 -15.19 -5.73
N ASN A 198 1.77 -14.91 -4.49
CA ASN A 198 2.64 -14.93 -3.32
C ASN A 198 3.16 -16.34 -2.99
N GLY A 199 2.38 -17.38 -3.31
CA GLY A 199 2.75 -18.78 -3.13
C GLY A 199 3.49 -19.41 -4.32
N ALA A 200 3.78 -18.65 -5.38
CA ALA A 200 4.44 -19.19 -6.57
C ALA A 200 5.87 -19.66 -6.27
N GLU A 201 6.18 -20.91 -6.60
CA GLU A 201 7.51 -21.50 -6.36
C GLU A 201 8.56 -21.07 -7.41
N SER A 202 8.10 -20.50 -8.53
CA SER A 202 8.97 -20.03 -9.61
C SER A 202 8.49 -18.71 -10.23
N HIS A 203 9.43 -17.94 -10.78
CA HIS A 203 9.06 -16.72 -11.51
C HIS A 203 8.30 -17.04 -12.81
N ALA A 204 8.44 -18.24 -13.37
CA ALA A 204 7.64 -18.71 -14.50
C ALA A 204 6.16 -18.88 -14.12
N ASP A 205 5.88 -19.45 -12.94
CA ASP A 205 4.52 -19.57 -12.41
C ASP A 205 3.93 -18.20 -12.08
N ALA A 206 4.74 -17.31 -11.48
CA ALA A 206 4.34 -15.93 -11.24
C ALA A 206 4.02 -15.18 -12.54
N ALA A 207 4.82 -15.38 -13.60
CA ALA A 207 4.57 -14.79 -14.91
C ALA A 207 3.26 -15.33 -15.54
N ALA A 208 2.94 -16.62 -15.37
CA ALA A 208 1.68 -17.18 -15.85
C ALA A 208 0.46 -16.64 -15.10
N LEU A 209 0.62 -16.28 -13.82
CA LEU A 209 -0.41 -15.58 -13.05
C LEU A 209 -0.55 -14.12 -13.49
N LEU A 210 0.58 -13.44 -13.75
CA LEU A 210 0.60 -12.08 -14.25
C LEU A 210 -0.03 -11.97 -15.66
N HIS A 211 0.16 -12.98 -16.51
CA HIS A 211 -0.48 -13.08 -17.82
C HIS A 211 -2.01 -12.97 -17.73
N GLN A 212 -2.66 -13.58 -16.72
CA GLN A 212 -4.11 -13.47 -16.54
C GLN A 212 -4.60 -12.03 -16.27
N ILE A 213 -3.71 -11.15 -15.81
CA ILE A 213 -4.02 -9.74 -15.55
C ILE A 213 -3.71 -8.90 -16.79
N LEU A 214 -2.57 -9.15 -17.43
CA LEU A 214 -1.99 -8.30 -18.47
C LEU A 214 -2.31 -8.73 -19.91
N GLU A 215 -2.96 -9.88 -20.12
CA GLU A 215 -3.34 -10.30 -21.46
C GLU A 215 -4.22 -9.20 -22.11
N PRO A 216 -3.85 -8.70 -23.30
CA PRO A 216 -4.40 -7.46 -23.85
C PRO A 216 -5.88 -7.52 -24.28
N THR A 217 -6.46 -8.72 -24.40
CA THR A 217 -7.80 -8.94 -24.94
C THR A 217 -8.76 -9.47 -23.87
N ASP A 218 -8.36 -10.54 -23.20
CA ASP A 218 -9.13 -11.33 -22.25
C ASP A 218 -8.59 -11.19 -20.81
N GLY A 219 -7.48 -10.49 -20.63
CA GLY A 219 -6.90 -10.23 -19.31
C GLY A 219 -7.78 -9.32 -18.46
N LEU A 220 -7.57 -9.38 -17.15
CA LEU A 220 -8.40 -8.63 -16.20
C LEU A 220 -8.44 -7.13 -16.48
N LEU A 221 -7.31 -6.50 -16.85
CA LEU A 221 -7.29 -5.06 -17.13
C LEU A 221 -8.13 -4.71 -18.36
N ALA A 222 -8.09 -5.54 -19.41
CA ALA A 222 -8.92 -5.34 -20.60
C ALA A 222 -10.41 -5.43 -20.24
N GLN A 223 -10.81 -6.47 -19.51
CA GLN A 223 -12.19 -6.67 -19.07
C GLN A 223 -12.68 -5.56 -18.12
N LEU A 224 -11.79 -5.03 -17.28
CA LEU A 224 -12.12 -3.92 -16.39
C LEU A 224 -12.33 -2.62 -17.15
N GLY A 225 -11.51 -2.35 -18.18
CA GLY A 225 -11.72 -1.22 -19.09
C GLY A 225 -13.08 -1.29 -19.78
N ASP A 226 -13.44 -2.46 -20.32
CA ASP A 226 -14.74 -2.68 -20.97
C ASP A 226 -15.92 -2.52 -20.00
N PHE A 227 -15.74 -2.96 -18.75
CA PHE A 227 -16.73 -2.77 -17.69
C PHE A 227 -16.98 -1.29 -17.40
N PHE A 228 -15.93 -0.48 -17.26
CA PHE A 228 -16.07 0.95 -16.99
C PHE A 228 -16.66 1.71 -18.18
N GLU A 229 -16.30 1.35 -19.40
CA GLU A 229 -16.93 1.91 -20.60
C GLU A 229 -18.43 1.59 -20.65
N ALA A 230 -18.82 0.34 -20.35
CA ALA A 230 -20.22 -0.04 -20.25
C ALA A 230 -20.96 0.69 -19.12
N ALA A 231 -20.30 0.92 -17.98
CA ALA A 231 -20.85 1.71 -16.89
C ALA A 231 -21.04 3.18 -17.29
N GLY A 232 -20.12 3.76 -18.06
CA GLY A 232 -20.24 5.11 -18.61
C GLY A 232 -21.41 5.24 -19.58
N GLU A 233 -21.59 4.28 -20.48
CA GLU A 233 -22.79 4.23 -21.35
C GLU A 233 -24.08 4.11 -20.53
N LYS A 234 -24.05 3.35 -19.42
CA LYS A 234 -25.19 3.26 -18.53
C LYS A 234 -25.48 4.58 -17.80
N ALA A 235 -24.46 5.34 -17.44
CA ALA A 235 -24.60 6.65 -16.79
C ALA A 235 -25.27 7.67 -17.73
N LYS A 236 -24.95 7.65 -19.03
CA LYS A 236 -25.59 8.52 -20.05
C LYS A 236 -27.09 8.31 -20.16
N GLU A 237 -27.61 7.12 -19.82
CA GLU A 237 -29.05 6.85 -19.84
C GLU A 237 -29.83 7.68 -18.81
N ALA A 238 -29.17 8.24 -17.78
CA ALA A 238 -29.83 9.11 -16.81
C ALA A 238 -30.40 10.39 -17.46
N GLY A 239 -29.83 10.83 -18.59
CA GLY A 239 -30.27 12.04 -19.30
C GLY A 239 -30.08 13.35 -18.53
N GLU A 240 -29.39 13.30 -17.40
CA GLU A 240 -29.02 14.41 -16.53
C GLU A 240 -27.56 14.81 -16.80
N ASP A 241 -27.22 16.08 -16.56
CA ASP A 241 -25.86 16.62 -16.78
C ASP A 241 -24.81 15.83 -15.99
N ASP A 242 -25.12 15.53 -14.71
CA ASP A 242 -24.31 14.70 -13.82
C ASP A 242 -24.03 13.28 -14.38
N GLY A 243 -24.95 12.74 -15.20
CA GLY A 243 -24.78 11.45 -15.86
C GLY A 243 -23.78 11.51 -17.02
N PHE A 244 -23.65 12.66 -17.69
CA PHE A 244 -22.64 12.88 -18.72
C PHE A 244 -21.25 13.08 -18.11
N ASP A 245 -21.13 13.88 -17.04
CA ASP A 245 -19.87 14.06 -16.31
C ASP A 245 -19.34 12.72 -15.79
N LEU A 246 -20.19 11.93 -15.12
CA LEU A 246 -19.81 10.59 -14.67
C LEU A 246 -19.41 9.68 -15.84
N SER A 247 -20.04 9.80 -17.01
CA SER A 247 -19.66 9.00 -18.18
C SER A 247 -18.28 9.36 -18.72
N TYR A 248 -17.86 10.62 -18.60
CA TYR A 248 -16.52 11.06 -18.97
C TYR A 248 -15.48 10.51 -17.98
N ASP A 249 -15.75 10.59 -16.68
CA ASP A 249 -14.86 10.04 -15.64
C ASP A 249 -14.65 8.53 -15.82
N LEU A 250 -15.73 7.78 -16.10
CA LEU A 250 -15.65 6.33 -16.30
C LEU A 250 -14.93 5.96 -17.62
N ALA A 251 -15.08 6.76 -18.67
CA ALA A 251 -14.36 6.56 -19.92
C ALA A 251 -12.86 6.88 -19.78
N ASP A 252 -12.52 7.91 -19.00
CA ASP A 252 -11.13 8.25 -18.70
C ASP A 252 -10.46 7.14 -17.88
N ALA A 253 -11.13 6.65 -16.83
CA ALA A 253 -10.66 5.50 -16.05
C ALA A 253 -10.44 4.25 -16.92
N ALA A 254 -11.35 3.95 -17.86
CA ALA A 254 -11.18 2.84 -18.80
C ALA A 254 -9.93 3.01 -19.68
N ALA A 255 -9.63 4.23 -20.14
CA ALA A 255 -8.44 4.55 -20.91
C ALA A 255 -7.16 4.40 -20.08
N GLU A 256 -7.15 4.88 -18.83
CA GLU A 256 -6.02 4.72 -17.91
C GLU A 256 -5.71 3.24 -17.63
N ILE A 257 -6.75 2.42 -17.41
CA ILE A 257 -6.58 0.97 -17.18
C ILE A 257 -5.94 0.28 -18.38
N ARG A 258 -6.38 0.62 -19.60
CA ARG A 258 -5.79 0.08 -20.84
C ARG A 258 -4.34 0.55 -21.01
N SER A 259 -4.06 1.83 -20.73
CA SER A 259 -2.71 2.38 -20.74
C SER A 259 -1.79 1.68 -19.73
N LEU A 260 -2.30 1.35 -18.54
CA LEU A 260 -1.56 0.58 -17.54
C LEU A 260 -1.19 -0.80 -18.06
N GLY A 261 -2.10 -1.49 -18.75
CA GLY A 261 -1.82 -2.76 -19.43
C GLY A 261 -0.70 -2.62 -20.47
N GLU A 262 -0.75 -1.56 -21.30
CA GLU A 262 0.31 -1.24 -22.25
C GLU A 262 1.64 -0.88 -21.58
N VAL A 263 1.65 -0.24 -20.42
CA VAL A 263 2.90 0.04 -19.70
C VAL A 263 3.51 -1.25 -19.14
N LEU A 264 2.66 -2.16 -18.67
CA LEU A 264 3.07 -3.37 -17.99
C LEU A 264 3.25 -4.59 -18.91
N HIS A 265 2.93 -4.52 -20.20
CA HIS A 265 2.99 -5.69 -21.11
C HIS A 265 4.35 -6.43 -21.10
N VAL A 266 5.47 -5.73 -20.89
CA VAL A 266 6.81 -6.34 -20.79
C VAL A 266 7.14 -6.95 -19.43
N ALA A 267 6.33 -6.70 -18.40
CA ALA A 267 6.58 -7.17 -17.04
C ALA A 267 6.50 -8.70 -16.95
N GLU A 268 5.60 -9.31 -17.72
CA GLU A 268 5.47 -10.76 -17.84
C GLU A 268 6.77 -11.40 -18.38
N ASP A 269 7.28 -10.89 -19.50
CA ASP A 269 8.52 -11.40 -20.10
C ASP A 269 9.72 -11.18 -19.20
N ARG A 270 9.81 -9.99 -18.58
CA ARG A 270 10.85 -9.71 -17.57
C ARG A 270 10.78 -10.67 -16.38
N MET A 271 9.59 -11.03 -15.93
CA MET A 271 9.40 -11.98 -14.84
C MET A 271 9.82 -13.40 -15.25
N ARG A 272 9.59 -13.81 -16.51
CA ARG A 272 10.12 -15.08 -17.04
C ARG A 272 11.65 -15.08 -17.09
N ASP A 273 12.26 -13.97 -17.51
CA ASP A 273 13.72 -13.86 -17.62
C ASP A 273 14.45 -14.01 -16.28
N LEU A 274 13.79 -13.67 -15.15
CA LEU A 274 14.33 -13.93 -13.80
C LEU A 274 14.55 -15.42 -13.53
N THR A 275 13.75 -16.31 -14.15
CA THR A 275 13.93 -17.77 -14.02
C THR A 275 15.16 -18.26 -14.79
N SER A 276 15.47 -17.63 -15.92
CA SER A 276 16.60 -18.00 -16.79
C SER A 276 17.97 -17.68 -16.18
N LEU A 277 18.03 -16.86 -15.12
CA LEU A 277 19.28 -16.45 -14.46
C LEU A 277 19.74 -17.38 -13.31
N ALA A 278 19.01 -18.46 -13.02
CA ALA A 278 19.41 -19.43 -12.01
C ALA A 278 20.65 -20.24 -12.48
N PRO A 279 21.73 -20.35 -11.67
CA PRO A 279 22.97 -20.96 -12.12
C PRO A 279 22.79 -22.45 -12.37
N ALA A 280 23.30 -22.92 -13.52
CA ALA A 280 23.32 -24.33 -13.91
C ALA A 280 23.82 -25.21 -12.75
N PRO A 281 23.19 -26.38 -12.49
CA PRO A 281 23.68 -27.32 -11.50
C PRO A 281 25.13 -27.66 -11.83
N ARG A 282 26.04 -27.34 -10.90
CA ARG A 282 27.45 -27.70 -11.03
C ARG A 282 27.52 -29.23 -11.07
N LEU A 283 27.68 -29.77 -12.28
CA LEU A 283 28.04 -31.17 -12.46
C LEU A 283 29.31 -31.44 -11.64
N PRO A 284 29.39 -32.55 -10.88
CA PRO A 284 30.60 -32.92 -10.18
C PRO A 284 31.71 -33.05 -11.21
N SER A 285 32.71 -32.17 -11.13
CA SER A 285 33.89 -32.23 -11.96
C SER A 285 34.62 -33.52 -11.65
N THR A 286 34.48 -34.51 -12.53
CA THR A 286 35.38 -35.65 -12.59
C THR A 286 36.80 -35.12 -12.80
N PRO A 287 37.80 -35.56 -11.99
CA PRO A 287 39.17 -35.18 -12.26
C PRO A 287 39.61 -35.79 -13.59
N THR A 288 39.85 -34.91 -14.56
CA THR A 288 40.50 -35.22 -15.84
C THR A 288 41.84 -35.90 -15.58
N ARG A 289 41.84 -37.22 -15.75
CA ARG A 289 43.05 -38.04 -15.86
C ARG A 289 43.79 -37.63 -17.14
N ALA A 290 45.08 -37.37 -16.98
CA ALA A 290 46.01 -36.80 -17.94
C ALA A 290 45.92 -37.36 -19.39
N PRO A 291 46.23 -36.55 -20.41
CA PRO A 291 46.40 -37.04 -21.78
C PRO A 291 47.67 -37.89 -21.89
N SER A 292 47.49 -39.13 -22.33
CA SER A 292 48.53 -40.10 -22.66
C SER A 292 49.38 -39.59 -23.83
N LEU A 293 50.68 -39.41 -23.61
CA LEU A 293 51.68 -39.20 -24.66
C LEU A 293 51.76 -40.44 -25.59
N PRO A 294 52.01 -40.27 -26.90
CA PRO A 294 52.19 -41.39 -27.81
C PRO A 294 53.55 -42.08 -27.60
N PRO A 295 53.67 -43.40 -27.83
CA PRO A 295 54.92 -44.12 -27.67
C PRO A 295 55.94 -43.74 -28.77
N ARG A 296 57.15 -43.40 -28.32
CA ARG A 296 58.32 -43.07 -29.13
C ARG A 296 58.79 -44.31 -29.89
N ALA A 297 58.73 -44.27 -31.22
CA ALA A 297 59.31 -45.30 -32.09
C ALA A 297 60.84 -45.34 -31.92
N LEU A 298 61.37 -46.49 -31.49
CA LEU A 298 62.79 -46.84 -31.53
C LEU A 298 63.22 -46.96 -32.99
N ARG A 299 64.03 -46.01 -33.48
CA ARG A 299 64.80 -46.19 -34.71
C ARG A 299 66.11 -46.90 -34.40
N SER A 300 66.29 -48.00 -35.10
CA SER A 300 67.36 -49.00 -35.01
C SER A 300 68.76 -48.43 -35.26
N ALA A 301 69.73 -48.91 -34.48
CA ALA A 301 71.16 -48.71 -34.72
C ALA A 301 71.65 -49.59 -35.89
N PRO A 302 72.69 -49.17 -36.62
CA PRO A 302 73.20 -49.87 -37.81
C PRO A 302 74.09 -51.08 -37.46
N PRO A 303 74.14 -52.12 -38.33
CA PRO A 303 75.01 -53.27 -38.12
C PRO A 303 76.45 -52.95 -38.51
N ARG A 304 77.39 -53.22 -37.60
CA ARG A 304 78.80 -53.46 -37.91
C ARG A 304 79.02 -54.97 -37.98
N HIS A 305 79.20 -55.50 -39.18
CA HIS A 305 79.91 -56.76 -39.37
C HIS A 305 81.35 -56.46 -39.81
N THR A 306 82.26 -57.12 -39.10
CA THR A 306 83.67 -57.31 -39.36
C THR A 306 83.93 -58.12 -40.63
N ARG A 307 85.02 -57.74 -41.31
CA ARG A 307 86.02 -58.54 -42.03
C ARG A 307 85.56 -59.68 -42.94
#